data_AF-A0A502HV95-F1
#
_entry.id   AF-A0A502HV95-F1
#
_cell.length_a   1.000
_cell.length_b   1.000
_cell.length_c   1.000
_cell.angle_alpha   90.00
_cell.angle_beta   90.00
_cell.angle_gamma   90.00
#
_symmetry.space_group_name_H-M   'P 1'
#
loop_
_entity.id
_entity.type
_entity.pdbx_description
1 polymer ?
#
loop_
_entity_poly.entity_id
_entity_poly.type
_entity_poly.pdbx_seq_one_letter_code
_entity_poly.pdbx_strand_id
1 'polypeptide(L)'
;MKKNLGFIIALLIGSVALAGCEQDQYNVLGNETEFYAAMLSEGKDLTNQGKEYTLPTYDKDGNKKVLTYTTDSKLPEGSLVKFTINHQGDVTNLDNVSIKDIPAPAQQQLHIQ
;
A
#
# COMPACT_ATOMS: atom_id res chain seq x y z
N MET A 1 56.98 -1.93 15.47
CA MET A 1 56.55 -1.43 16.78
C MET A 1 55.54 -0.31 16.59
N LYS A 2 54.34 -0.45 17.16
CA LYS A 2 53.38 0.59 17.62
C LYS A 2 53.08 1.75 16.62
N LYS A 3 51.87 1.92 16.11
CA LYS A 3 50.67 2.31 16.88
C LYS A 3 49.39 2.11 16.05
N ASN A 4 48.46 1.34 16.62
CA ASN A 4 47.03 1.39 16.30
C ASN A 4 46.42 2.60 17.03
N LEU A 5 45.59 3.41 16.36
CA LEU A 5 44.35 3.98 16.89
C LEU A 5 43.79 4.95 15.84
N GLY A 6 42.70 4.58 15.19
CA GLY A 6 42.09 5.44 14.17
C GLY A 6 40.78 4.87 13.65
N PHE A 7 39.75 4.91 14.50
CA PHE A 7 38.34 4.93 14.11
C PHE A 7 37.73 3.64 13.52
N ILE A 8 37.53 2.70 14.44
CA ILE A 8 36.36 1.81 14.47
C ILE A 8 35.11 2.70 14.68
N ILE A 9 34.53 3.31 13.64
CA ILE A 9 33.19 3.96 13.61
C ILE A 9 32.65 3.94 12.13
N ALA A 10 32.79 2.82 11.43
CA ALA A 10 32.19 2.66 10.10
C ALA A 10 31.41 1.34 9.96
N LEU A 11 30.99 0.74 11.08
CA LEU A 11 30.43 -0.61 11.13
C LEU A 11 28.98 -0.69 11.65
N LEU A 12 28.17 0.39 11.56
CA LEU A 12 26.84 0.35 12.20
C LEU A 12 25.71 1.08 11.47
N ILE A 13 25.87 1.41 10.19
CA ILE A 13 24.76 1.97 9.41
C ILE A 13 24.84 1.41 7.99
N GLY A 14 24.07 0.36 7.69
CA GLY A 14 23.99 -0.16 6.33
C GLY A 14 23.35 -1.53 6.15
N SER A 15 23.07 -2.27 7.23
CA SER A 15 22.35 -3.55 7.15
C SER A 15 20.87 -3.38 7.54
N VAL A 16 20.15 -2.61 6.74
CA VAL A 16 18.69 -2.75 6.58
C VAL A 16 18.40 -2.81 5.08
N ALA A 17 19.00 -3.80 4.42
CA ALA A 17 18.40 -4.43 3.26
C ALA A 17 17.69 -5.70 3.78
N LEU A 18 16.65 -5.49 4.60
CA LEU A 18 15.72 -6.56 4.91
C LEU A 18 14.94 -6.87 3.64
N ALA A 19 15.23 -8.07 3.14
CA ALA A 19 14.27 -9.06 2.67
C ALA A 19 13.09 -8.57 1.81
N GLY A 20 13.00 -9.17 0.62
CA GLY A 20 11.74 -9.29 -0.09
C GLY A 20 11.60 -8.36 -1.28
N CYS A 21 12.49 -8.49 -2.29
CA CYS A 21 11.95 -8.53 -3.64
C CYS A 21 11.25 -9.88 -3.80
N GLU A 22 10.14 -10.08 -3.10
CA GLU A 22 9.13 -11.03 -3.56
C GLU A 22 8.56 -10.35 -4.79
N GLN A 23 9.22 -10.61 -5.92
CA GLN A 23 8.56 -10.51 -7.21
C GLN A 23 7.47 -11.56 -7.15
N ASP A 24 6.35 -11.21 -6.52
CA ASP A 24 5.10 -11.95 -6.66
C ASP A 24 4.94 -12.09 -8.17
N GLN A 25 5.15 -13.31 -8.64
CA GLN A 25 4.68 -13.73 -9.94
C GLN A 25 3.16 -13.75 -9.81
N TYR A 26 2.55 -12.56 -9.77
CA TYR A 26 1.14 -12.36 -9.97
C TYR A 26 0.86 -13.06 -11.30
N ASN A 27 0.14 -14.17 -11.22
CA ASN A 27 -0.20 -14.99 -12.36
C ASN A 27 -0.78 -14.06 -13.45
N VAL A 28 0.01 -13.87 -14.49
CA VAL A 28 -0.30 -13.08 -15.70
C VAL A 28 -1.30 -13.90 -16.53
N LEU A 29 -2.49 -14.07 -15.97
CA LEU A 29 -3.65 -14.69 -16.60
C LEU A 29 -4.87 -13.82 -16.28
N GLY A 30 -4.89 -12.64 -16.93
CA GLY A 30 -6.11 -11.96 -17.38
C GLY A 30 -7.09 -11.38 -16.36
N ASN A 31 -6.88 -11.50 -15.06
CA ASN A 31 -7.90 -11.11 -14.08
C ASN A 31 -7.51 -9.83 -13.34
N GLU A 32 -8.49 -8.93 -13.19
CA GLU A 32 -8.38 -7.76 -12.33
C GLU A 32 -8.05 -8.19 -10.89
N THR A 33 -7.25 -7.40 -10.19
CA THR A 33 -6.86 -7.66 -8.81
C THR A 33 -7.59 -6.70 -7.88
N GLU A 34 -8.11 -7.22 -6.78
CA GLU A 34 -8.81 -6.45 -5.76
C GLU A 34 -7.89 -6.13 -4.57
N PHE A 35 -7.91 -4.87 -4.14
CA PHE A 35 -7.18 -4.37 -2.98
C PHE A 35 -8.12 -3.60 -2.05
N TYR A 36 -7.98 -3.78 -0.75
CA TYR A 36 -8.85 -3.22 0.28
C TYR A 36 -8.10 -2.18 1.11
N ALA A 37 -8.74 -1.05 1.42
CA ALA A 37 -8.15 -0.01 2.27
C ALA A 37 -9.20 0.70 3.14
N ALA A 38 -8.71 1.28 4.24
CA ALA A 38 -9.44 2.24 5.04
C ALA A 38 -9.02 3.66 4.65
N MET A 39 -9.99 4.53 4.39
CA MET A 39 -9.77 5.94 4.04
C MET A 39 -9.44 6.76 5.29
N LEU A 40 -8.23 6.59 5.83
CA LEU A 40 -7.74 7.29 7.03
C LEU A 40 -6.89 8.53 6.72
N SER A 41 -6.88 8.95 5.46
CA SER A 41 -6.12 10.11 4.98
C SER A 41 -7.06 11.11 4.33
N GLU A 42 -6.87 12.39 4.60
CA GLU A 42 -7.62 13.47 3.94
C GLU A 42 -7.22 13.68 2.46
N GLY A 43 -6.15 13.01 2.04
CA GLY A 43 -5.54 13.20 0.73
C GLY A 43 -4.80 14.53 0.62
N LYS A 44 -3.89 14.59 -0.33
CA LYS A 44 -3.11 15.78 -0.68
C LYS A 44 -3.79 16.50 -1.84
N ASP A 45 -3.97 17.82 -1.72
CA ASP A 45 -4.48 18.61 -2.84
C ASP A 45 -3.43 18.69 -3.97
N LEU A 46 -3.87 18.39 -5.19
CA LEU A 46 -3.11 18.57 -6.41
C LEU A 46 -3.71 19.71 -7.23
N THR A 47 -2.89 20.71 -7.54
CA THR A 47 -3.29 21.88 -8.35
C THR A 47 -3.86 21.42 -9.70
N ASN A 48 -5.13 21.72 -9.96
CA ASN A 48 -5.87 21.35 -11.18
C ASN A 48 -6.07 19.84 -11.42
N GLN A 49 -5.81 18.96 -10.44
CA GLN A 49 -5.96 17.51 -10.59
C GLN A 49 -6.80 16.85 -9.48
N GLY A 50 -7.32 17.63 -8.52
CA GLY A 50 -8.15 17.14 -7.44
C GLY A 50 -7.35 16.75 -6.21
N LYS A 51 -7.59 15.55 -5.68
CA LYS A 51 -6.93 15.00 -4.49
C LYS A 51 -6.19 13.70 -4.80
N GLU A 52 -4.99 13.60 -4.25
CA GLU A 52 -4.15 12.40 -4.27
C GLU A 52 -4.17 11.69 -2.92
N TYR A 53 -4.44 10.40 -2.94
CA TYR A 53 -4.46 9.55 -1.76
C TYR A 53 -3.37 8.50 -1.88
N THR A 54 -2.47 8.45 -0.89
CA THR A 54 -1.48 7.38 -0.74
C THR A 54 -1.90 6.51 0.43
N LEU A 55 -2.38 5.30 0.14
CA LEU A 55 -3.05 4.45 1.11
C LEU A 55 -2.32 3.09 1.24
N PRO A 56 -2.17 2.57 2.46
CA PRO A 56 -1.89 1.16 2.64
C PRO A 56 -3.13 0.37 2.22
N THR A 57 -2.96 -0.50 1.24
CA THR A 57 -3.98 -1.42 0.75
C THR A 57 -3.54 -2.86 1.01
N TYR A 58 -4.50 -3.77 1.06
CA TYR A 58 -4.27 -5.18 1.34
C TYR A 58 -5.02 -6.04 0.32
N ASP A 59 -4.37 -7.05 -0.24
CA ASP A 59 -5.06 -8.02 -1.10
C ASP A 59 -5.90 -9.01 -0.27
N LYS A 60 -6.58 -9.94 -0.95
CA LYS A 60 -7.42 -10.96 -0.30
C LYS A 60 -6.67 -11.85 0.70
N ASP A 61 -5.36 -11.99 0.56
CA ASP A 61 -4.50 -12.82 1.40
C ASP A 61 -3.86 -11.99 2.53
N GLY A 62 -4.13 -10.67 2.57
CA GLY A 62 -3.64 -9.74 3.59
C GLY A 62 -2.27 -9.14 3.26
N ASN A 63 -1.75 -9.36 2.04
CA ASN A 63 -0.47 -8.80 1.65
C ASN A 63 -0.59 -7.30 1.42
N LYS A 64 0.36 -6.55 1.97
CA LYS A 64 0.34 -5.09 1.91
C LYS A 64 0.87 -4.58 0.57
N LYS A 65 0.14 -3.63 -0.02
CA LYS A 65 0.58 -2.82 -1.17
C LYS A 65 0.27 -1.34 -0.91
N VAL A 66 1.20 -0.45 -1.20
CA VAL A 66 0.91 0.99 -1.15
C VAL A 66 0.36 1.42 -2.51
N LEU A 67 -0.84 2.00 -2.51
CA LEU A 67 -1.50 2.50 -3.72
C LEU A 67 -1.57 4.03 -3.66
N THR A 68 -1.20 4.68 -4.75
CA THR A 68 -1.46 6.10 -4.98
C THR A 68 -2.62 6.25 -5.95
N TYR A 69 -3.67 6.95 -5.54
CA TYR A 69 -4.88 7.15 -6.33
C TYR A 69 -5.24 8.64 -6.39
N THR A 70 -5.50 9.15 -7.58
CA THR A 70 -5.92 10.55 -7.78
C THR A 70 -7.37 10.58 -8.25
N THR A 71 -8.17 11.44 -7.64
CA THR A 71 -9.57 11.66 -7.99
C THR A 71 -9.92 13.15 -7.89
N ASP A 72 -10.88 13.61 -8.68
CA ASP A 72 -11.41 14.98 -8.62
C ASP A 72 -12.25 15.25 -7.37
N SER A 73 -12.61 14.20 -6.62
CA SER A 73 -13.58 14.24 -5.52
C SER A 73 -12.95 13.88 -4.17
N LYS A 74 -13.42 14.51 -3.08
CA LYS A 74 -13.00 14.10 -1.73
C LYS A 74 -13.66 12.76 -1.38
N LEU A 75 -12.83 11.78 -1.02
CA LEU A 75 -13.30 10.50 -0.52
C LEU A 75 -13.73 10.61 0.95
N PRO A 76 -14.83 9.96 1.39
CA PRO A 76 -15.27 10.01 2.77
C PRO A 76 -14.25 9.37 3.71
N GLU A 77 -13.81 10.11 4.72
CA GLU A 77 -12.91 9.60 5.75
C GLU A 77 -13.59 8.49 6.57
N GLY A 78 -12.82 7.47 6.97
CA GLY A 78 -13.31 6.32 7.72
C GLY A 78 -14.06 5.28 6.88
N SER A 79 -14.27 5.52 5.59
CA SER A 79 -14.86 4.52 4.69
C SER A 79 -13.89 3.37 4.41
N LEU A 80 -14.44 2.18 4.18
CA LEU A 80 -13.70 1.03 3.66
C LEU A 80 -13.97 0.93 2.18
N VAL A 81 -12.90 0.77 1.41
CA VAL A 81 -12.99 0.74 -0.05
C VAL A 81 -12.31 -0.49 -0.64
N LYS A 82 -12.78 -0.88 -1.81
CA LYS A 82 -12.16 -1.86 -2.68
C LYS A 82 -11.71 -1.20 -3.98
N PHE A 83 -10.43 -1.28 -4.27
CA PHE A 83 -9.82 -0.92 -5.54
C PHE A 83 -9.77 -2.14 -6.44
N THR A 84 -10.31 -2.03 -7.64
CA THR A 84 -10.09 -2.99 -8.72
C THR A 84 -8.99 -2.46 -9.62
N ILE A 85 -7.94 -3.25 -9.84
CA ILE A 85 -6.76 -2.88 -10.61
C ILE A 85 -6.63 -3.81 -11.80
N ASN A 86 -6.48 -3.26 -13.00
CA ASN A 86 -6.24 -4.06 -14.20
C ASN A 86 -4.81 -4.62 -14.24
N HIS A 87 -4.52 -5.44 -15.25
CA HIS A 87 -3.19 -6.02 -15.47
C HIS A 87 -2.09 -4.99 -15.80
N GLN A 88 -2.46 -3.76 -16.17
CA GLN A 88 -1.53 -2.65 -16.43
C GLN A 88 -1.19 -1.88 -15.14
N GLY A 89 -1.88 -2.16 -14.03
CA GLY A 89 -1.70 -1.48 -12.76
C GLY A 89 -2.62 -0.27 -12.57
N ASP A 90 -3.54 -0.01 -13.49
CA ASP A 90 -4.48 1.10 -13.40
C ASP A 90 -5.70 0.72 -12.56
N VAL A 91 -6.16 1.65 -11.72
CA VAL A 91 -7.41 1.51 -10.98
C VAL A 91 -8.57 1.64 -11.98
N THR A 92 -9.33 0.55 -12.16
CA THR A 92 -10.52 0.52 -13.02
C THR A 92 -11.80 0.78 -12.25
N ASN A 93 -11.83 0.47 -10.95
CA ASN A 93 -12.98 0.73 -10.10
C ASN A 93 -12.61 1.05 -8.64
N LEU A 94 -13.48 1.82 -7.98
CA LEU A 94 -13.43 2.14 -6.56
C LEU A 94 -14.82 1.97 -5.95
N ASP A 95 -15.01 0.91 -5.15
CA ASP A 95 -16.28 0.62 -4.48
C ASP A 95 -16.18 0.87 -2.97
N ASN A 96 -17.21 1.44 -2.37
CA ASN A 96 -17.37 1.40 -0.92
C ASN A 96 -17.86 0.00 -0.50
N VAL A 97 -17.22 -0.61 0.49
CA VAL A 97 -17.52 -1.97 0.96
C VAL A 97 -17.76 -2.00 2.46
N SER A 98 -18.49 -3.00 2.95
CA SER A 98 -18.60 -3.24 4.39
C SER A 98 -17.48 -4.17 4.86
N ILE A 99 -17.13 -4.11 6.15
CA ILE A 99 -16.08 -4.98 6.71
C ILE A 99 -16.32 -6.48 6.45
N LYS A 100 -17.60 -6.89 6.45
CA LYS A 100 -18.03 -8.27 6.17
C LYS A 100 -17.73 -8.75 4.74
N ASP A 101 -17.56 -7.81 3.80
CA ASP A 101 -17.30 -8.10 2.38
C ASP A 101 -15.79 -8.17 2.10
N ILE A 102 -14.96 -7.81 3.09
CA ILE A 102 -13.50 -7.85 3.01
C ILE A 102 -13.02 -9.23 3.45
N PRO A 103 -12.06 -9.87 2.77
CA PRO A 103 -11.47 -11.13 3.22
C PRO A 103 -10.84 -11.03 4.61
N ALA A 104 -11.04 -12.05 5.46
CA ALA A 104 -10.57 -12.04 6.86
C ALA A 104 -9.08 -11.68 7.03
N PRO A 105 -8.14 -12.15 6.18
CA PRO A 105 -6.74 -11.73 6.27
C PRO A 105 -6.54 -10.21 6.08
N ALA A 106 -7.25 -9.60 5.12
CA ALA A 106 -7.21 -8.16 4.91
C ALA A 106 -7.87 -7.39 6.07
N GLN A 107 -8.98 -7.89 6.62
CA GLN A 107 -9.64 -7.28 7.79
C GLN A 107 -8.68 -7.11 8.97
N GLN A 108 -7.88 -8.14 9.25
CA GLN A 108 -6.90 -8.12 10.35
C GLN A 108 -5.87 -7.01 10.19
N GLN A 109 -5.49 -6.68 8.95
CA GLN A 109 -4.50 -5.65 8.66
C GLN A 109 -5.06 -4.23 8.72
N LEU A 110 -6.36 -4.06 8.46
CA LEU A 110 -6.99 -2.74 8.44
C LEU A 110 -7.12 -2.12 9.85
N HIS A 111 -6.88 -2.90 10.92
CA HIS A 111 -6.94 -2.47 12.33
C HIS A 111 -8.18 -1.64 12.69
N ILE A 112 -9.32 -1.94 12.06
CA ILE A 112 -10.59 -1.28 12.34
C ILE A 112 -11.12 -1.87 13.64
N GLN A 113 -11.15 -1.06 14.71
CA GLN A 113 -11.65 -1.44 16.03
C GLN A 113 -13.17 -1.35 16.11
#